data_AF-A0A7C7RW76-F1
#
_entry.id   AF-A0A7C7RW76-F1
#
_cell.length_a   1.000
_cell.length_b   1.000
_cell.length_c   1.000
_cell.angle_alpha   90.00
_cell.angle_beta   90.00
_cell.angle_gamma   90.00
#
_symmetry.space_group_name_H-M   'P 1'
#
loop_
_entity.id
_entity.type
_entity.pdbx_description
1 polymer ?
#
loop_
_entity_poly.entity_id
_entity_poly.type
_entity_poly.pdbx_seq_one_letter_code
_entity_poly.pdbx_strand_id
1 'polypeptide(L)'
;MVEEPGGGQGGGDADGVPQAAEGTAGIGSPGHPGGEPEEAGSGGGEQELRPLGEAAPGGGGGPAYPDLPYTTGFESGSLDAFWSTASSTEGRITITTANGPSAGSFHMIMDDRVNGGAYGQNEALLHLNLAGETQVTLSFQWKEFGDETHPQDGVYFSSNGGASFTKVHDLNGQSFTNNTWQAVDLDLDALSSDAGLALTGSFVVKFQQFDNYGATTDGFAFDEISVTSGGGTGNTDYASLPYSTGFETGTVDQYWELIEGVEGRIQVTTANAPSSGLFHLTMDDAVNGGSFSQNEARLKLDLGSVSQATLSFRWKHINDETHPQDGVFISSNGGTTFTKIRDLNGGSTVPNSWQTITIDLDQA
;
A
#
# COMPACT_ATOMS: atom_id res chain seq x y z
N MET A 1 -20.79 22.87 84.36
CA MET A 1 -20.93 21.42 84.16
C MET A 1 -20.09 21.06 82.95
N VAL A 2 -18.97 20.35 83.19
CA VAL A 2 -18.30 19.27 82.41
C VAL A 2 -18.17 19.48 80.88
N GLU A 3 -16.99 19.88 80.36
CA GLU A 3 -15.88 19.10 79.72
C GLU A 3 -16.18 18.71 78.24
N GLU A 4 -15.29 18.74 77.22
CA GLU A 4 -13.82 18.66 77.03
C GLU A 4 -13.34 19.43 75.76
N PRO A 5 -12.02 19.54 75.50
CA PRO A 5 -11.54 19.30 74.13
C PRO A 5 -10.16 18.57 74.01
N GLY A 6 -10.04 17.72 72.97
CA GLY A 6 -9.06 17.87 71.88
C GLY A 6 -7.71 17.12 71.88
N GLY A 7 -7.42 16.47 70.74
CA GLY A 7 -6.09 16.09 70.21
C GLY A 7 -5.55 14.74 70.70
N GLY A 8 -4.82 13.89 69.98
CA GLY A 8 -4.17 13.89 68.67
C GLY A 8 -3.16 12.72 68.69
N GLN A 9 -3.09 11.92 67.64
CA GLN A 9 -2.09 10.85 67.42
C GLN A 9 -1.79 10.87 65.91
N GLY A 10 -0.59 10.65 65.37
CA GLY A 10 0.68 10.17 65.89
C GLY A 10 1.46 9.60 64.69
N GLY A 11 2.80 9.56 64.74
CA GLY A 11 3.59 8.70 63.85
C GLY A 11 4.87 9.30 63.26
N GLY A 12 5.97 9.17 64.01
CA GLY A 12 7.16 8.36 63.63
C GLY A 12 8.11 8.81 62.52
N ASP A 13 9.32 9.21 62.93
CA ASP A 13 10.66 8.69 62.55
C ASP A 13 11.04 8.55 61.05
N ALA A 14 12.28 8.73 60.59
CA ALA A 14 13.51 9.38 61.03
C ALA A 14 14.51 9.31 59.85
N ASP A 15 15.51 10.18 59.89
CA ASP A 15 16.85 10.06 59.32
C ASP A 15 17.10 10.24 57.81
N GLY A 16 17.87 11.29 57.54
CA GLY A 16 18.29 11.73 56.23
C GLY A 16 19.61 11.13 55.73
N VAL A 17 19.85 11.38 54.45
CA VAL A 17 21.18 11.46 53.82
C VAL A 17 21.14 12.65 52.84
N PRO A 18 22.15 13.55 52.81
CA PRO A 18 22.11 14.77 52.00
C PRO A 18 22.93 14.70 50.69
N GLN A 19 22.55 15.62 49.78
CA GLN A 19 23.33 16.32 48.73
C GLN A 19 23.83 15.61 47.46
N ALA A 20 23.12 15.93 46.37
CA ALA A 20 23.56 16.63 45.15
C ALA A 20 24.93 16.33 44.51
N ALA A 21 24.88 15.89 43.25
CA ALA A 21 25.79 16.34 42.20
C ALA A 21 25.04 16.40 40.85
N GLU A 22 25.14 17.56 40.20
CA GLU A 22 24.55 17.92 38.92
C GLU A 22 25.22 17.20 37.74
N GLY A 23 24.50 17.06 36.63
CA GLY A 23 25.07 16.54 35.38
C GLY A 23 24.04 16.26 34.29
N THR A 24 23.19 17.23 33.94
CA THR A 24 22.38 17.18 32.71
C THR A 24 23.24 17.60 31.52
N ALA A 25 23.65 16.64 30.69
CA ALA A 25 24.15 16.92 29.35
C ALA A 25 23.05 16.56 28.35
N GLY A 26 22.32 17.58 27.90
CA GLY A 26 21.51 17.50 26.70
C GLY A 26 22.44 17.43 25.49
N ILE A 27 22.33 16.37 24.70
CA ILE A 27 22.88 16.31 23.35
C ILE A 27 21.78 16.77 22.40
N GLY A 28 21.89 18.02 21.96
CA GLY A 28 21.04 18.57 20.91
C GLY A 28 21.42 17.95 19.56
N SER A 29 20.39 17.57 18.81
CA SER A 29 20.50 17.31 17.36
C SER A 29 21.10 18.53 16.67
N PRO A 30 22.14 18.38 15.83
CA PRO A 30 22.50 19.42 14.89
C PRO A 30 21.38 19.54 13.85
N GLY A 31 20.82 20.73 13.71
CA GLY A 31 19.84 21.04 12.67
C GLY A 31 20.42 20.88 11.27
N HIS A 32 19.68 20.18 10.43
CA HIS A 32 19.90 20.01 8.99
C HIS A 32 19.73 21.36 8.28
N PRO A 33 20.75 21.89 7.56
CA PRO A 33 20.61 23.12 6.80
C PRO A 33 19.97 22.82 5.45
N GLY A 34 18.65 23.02 5.36
CA GLY A 34 17.94 23.12 4.09
C GLY A 34 18.43 24.34 3.31
N GLY A 35 18.98 24.09 2.12
CA GLY A 35 19.46 25.13 1.21
C GLY A 35 19.70 24.56 -0.17
N GLU A 36 18.68 24.59 -1.02
CA GLU A 36 18.83 24.48 -2.47
C GLU A 36 19.72 25.61 -3.01
N PRO A 37 20.52 25.35 -4.06
CA PRO A 37 20.85 26.41 -5.01
C PRO A 37 20.29 26.10 -6.40
N GLU A 38 19.67 27.13 -6.98
CA GLU A 38 19.24 27.24 -8.36
C GLU A 38 20.38 26.95 -9.37
N GLU A 39 19.97 26.44 -10.53
CA GLU A 39 20.82 26.14 -11.68
C GLU A 39 21.73 27.30 -12.12
N ALA A 40 22.99 26.98 -12.39
CA ALA A 40 23.85 27.76 -13.26
C ALA A 40 24.42 26.86 -14.37
N GLY A 41 23.87 27.02 -15.58
CA GLY A 41 24.41 26.38 -16.78
C GLY A 41 25.77 26.97 -17.21
N SER A 42 26.65 26.10 -17.71
CA SER A 42 27.71 26.49 -18.65
C SER A 42 28.36 25.27 -19.32
N GLY A 43 28.09 25.10 -20.62
CA GLY A 43 29.14 24.98 -21.64
C GLY A 43 29.89 23.65 -21.80
N GLY A 44 29.45 22.86 -22.77
CA GLY A 44 30.27 22.41 -23.91
C GLY A 44 31.51 21.56 -23.64
N GLY A 45 31.35 20.24 -23.83
CA GLY A 45 32.45 19.31 -24.04
C GLY A 45 31.93 17.92 -24.36
N GLU A 46 31.57 17.67 -25.62
CA GLU A 46 31.36 16.31 -26.13
C GLU A 46 32.67 15.53 -25.99
N GLN A 47 32.78 14.74 -24.93
CA GLN A 47 33.77 13.67 -24.84
C GLN A 47 33.04 12.35 -25.03
N GLU A 48 33.16 11.85 -26.25
CA GLU A 48 32.94 10.49 -26.70
C GLU A 48 33.28 9.49 -25.58
N LEU A 49 32.24 8.88 -24.99
CA LEU A 49 32.36 7.81 -24.00
C LEU A 49 33.07 6.62 -24.66
N ARG A 50 34.35 6.43 -24.33
CA ARG A 50 35.09 5.24 -24.71
C ARG A 50 34.78 4.13 -23.69
N PRO A 51 34.27 2.96 -24.11
CA PRO A 51 34.14 1.83 -23.21
C PRO A 51 35.55 1.33 -22.87
N LEU A 52 35.88 1.28 -21.58
CA LEU A 52 37.12 0.66 -21.10
C LEU A 52 36.78 -0.55 -20.24
N GLY A 53 37.22 -1.73 -20.72
CA GLY A 53 37.46 -2.91 -19.89
C GLY A 53 36.66 -4.15 -20.26
N GLU A 54 36.94 -4.76 -21.42
CA GLU A 54 36.55 -6.15 -21.71
C GLU A 54 37.08 -7.11 -20.64
N ALA A 55 36.19 -7.84 -19.99
CA ALA A 55 36.50 -9.10 -19.34
C ALA A 55 36.71 -10.20 -20.41
N ALA A 56 37.74 -11.02 -20.22
CA ALA A 56 38.09 -12.14 -21.09
C ALA A 56 36.96 -13.20 -21.19
N PRO A 57 36.91 -14.02 -22.26
CA PRO A 57 35.66 -14.53 -22.81
C PRO A 57 35.15 -15.76 -22.06
N GLY A 58 33.95 -15.66 -21.49
CA GLY A 58 33.16 -16.77 -20.99
C GLY A 58 31.67 -16.45 -21.11
N GLY A 59 31.02 -16.94 -22.17
CA GLY A 59 29.57 -17.03 -22.31
C GLY A 59 28.78 -15.72 -22.20
N GLY A 60 28.62 -15.00 -23.32
CA GLY A 60 27.67 -13.88 -23.40
C GLY A 60 26.23 -14.37 -23.20
N GLY A 61 25.61 -13.89 -22.12
CA GLY A 61 24.18 -13.92 -21.89
C GLY A 61 23.88 -12.78 -20.92
N GLY A 62 22.95 -11.89 -21.27
CA GLY A 62 22.46 -10.87 -20.33
C GLY A 62 21.82 -11.52 -19.09
N PRO A 63 21.34 -10.71 -18.13
CA PRO A 63 20.61 -11.22 -16.97
C PRO A 63 19.47 -12.15 -17.41
N ALA A 64 19.32 -13.26 -16.70
CA ALA A 64 18.26 -14.22 -16.97
C ALA A 64 16.92 -13.69 -16.45
N TYR A 65 15.82 -14.23 -16.98
CA TYR A 65 14.46 -13.86 -16.57
C TYR A 65 13.81 -15.12 -15.98
N PRO A 66 13.74 -15.28 -14.64
CA PRO A 66 13.09 -16.42 -14.02
C PRO A 66 11.57 -16.34 -14.20
N ASP A 67 10.94 -17.50 -14.24
CA ASP A 67 9.49 -17.62 -14.07
C ASP A 67 9.11 -17.41 -12.60
N LEU A 68 7.82 -17.16 -12.33
CA LEU A 68 7.30 -17.03 -10.98
C LEU A 68 7.01 -18.39 -10.31
N PRO A 69 7.07 -18.49 -8.97
CA PRO A 69 7.44 -17.44 -8.02
C PRO A 69 8.95 -17.21 -7.95
N TYR A 70 9.35 -15.97 -7.65
CA TYR A 70 10.72 -15.58 -7.38
C TYR A 70 10.83 -15.01 -5.96
N THR A 71 11.84 -15.43 -5.20
CA THR A 71 12.13 -14.82 -3.88
C THR A 71 13.62 -14.68 -3.64
N THR A 72 14.02 -13.65 -2.89
CA THR A 72 15.38 -13.50 -2.36
C THR A 72 15.39 -12.69 -1.07
N GLY A 73 16.04 -13.23 -0.04
CA GLY A 73 16.50 -12.48 1.15
C GLY A 73 18.02 -12.23 1.09
N PHE A 74 18.64 -12.35 -0.09
CA PHE A 74 20.07 -12.12 -0.32
C PHE A 74 21.05 -12.98 0.50
N GLU A 75 20.58 -14.05 1.14
CA GLU A 75 21.34 -14.91 2.06
C GLU A 75 22.55 -15.65 1.46
N SER A 76 22.74 -15.58 0.14
CA SER A 76 23.99 -16.01 -0.50
C SER A 76 25.17 -15.05 -0.26
N GLY A 77 24.89 -13.84 0.25
CA GLY A 77 25.84 -12.73 0.33
C GLY A 77 26.13 -12.06 -1.02
N SER A 78 25.33 -12.37 -2.05
CA SER A 78 25.48 -11.83 -3.40
C SER A 78 24.12 -11.75 -4.13
N LEU A 79 24.06 -10.92 -5.16
CA LEU A 79 22.97 -10.92 -6.11
C LEU A 79 23.05 -12.18 -7.00
N ASP A 80 21.91 -12.80 -7.27
CA ASP A 80 21.82 -13.94 -8.20
C ASP A 80 21.85 -13.46 -9.67
N ALA A 81 21.68 -14.41 -10.61
CA ALA A 81 21.78 -14.15 -12.04
C ALA A 81 20.59 -13.36 -12.64
N PHE A 82 19.57 -13.03 -11.84
CA PHE A 82 18.38 -12.31 -12.26
C PHE A 82 18.44 -10.81 -11.94
N TRP A 83 19.53 -10.37 -11.30
CA TRP A 83 19.76 -8.96 -10.99
C TRP A 83 20.87 -8.35 -11.83
N SER A 84 20.73 -7.07 -12.14
CA SER A 84 21.82 -6.19 -12.56
C SER A 84 21.82 -4.90 -11.75
N THR A 85 22.95 -4.22 -11.68
CA THR A 85 23.09 -2.97 -10.92
C THR A 85 23.80 -1.90 -11.73
N ALA A 86 23.43 -0.65 -11.47
CA ALA A 86 24.13 0.52 -11.96
C ALA A 86 24.19 1.58 -10.85
N SER A 87 25.33 2.25 -10.71
CA SER A 87 25.47 3.40 -9.81
C SER A 87 26.18 4.53 -10.56
N SER A 88 25.73 5.77 -10.39
CA SER A 88 26.42 6.96 -10.87
C SER A 88 27.29 7.58 -9.77
N THR A 89 28.36 8.26 -10.19
CA THR A 89 29.18 9.11 -9.30
C THR A 89 29.72 8.36 -8.08
N GLU A 90 29.21 8.67 -6.88
CA GLU A 90 29.64 8.14 -5.58
C GLU A 90 28.66 7.09 -5.04
N GLY A 91 27.60 6.77 -5.79
CA GLY A 91 26.62 5.75 -5.45
C GLY A 91 27.23 4.37 -5.25
N ARG A 92 26.62 3.60 -4.36
CA ARG A 92 26.99 2.24 -4.01
C ARG A 92 25.77 1.38 -3.75
N ILE A 93 25.82 0.18 -4.31
CA ILE A 93 24.91 -0.92 -3.99
C ILE A 93 25.75 -2.06 -3.39
N THR A 94 25.34 -2.59 -2.23
CA THR A 94 26.04 -3.70 -1.55
C THR A 94 25.09 -4.71 -0.94
N ILE A 95 25.46 -5.99 -1.00
CA ILE A 95 24.86 -7.04 -0.15
C ILE A 95 25.72 -7.18 1.09
N THR A 96 25.14 -7.00 2.27
CA THR A 96 25.90 -6.87 3.52
C THR A 96 25.15 -7.41 4.74
N THR A 97 25.91 -7.67 5.80
CA THR A 97 25.39 -8.02 7.14
C THR A 97 25.27 -6.81 8.07
N ALA A 98 25.80 -5.65 7.64
CA ALA A 98 25.78 -4.42 8.41
C ALA A 98 24.37 -3.82 8.48
N ASN A 99 24.15 -2.85 9.37
CA ASN A 99 22.93 -2.05 9.47
C ASN A 99 21.62 -2.84 9.70
N GLY A 100 21.70 -4.09 10.14
CA GLY A 100 20.56 -4.90 10.61
C GLY A 100 19.59 -5.33 9.49
N PRO A 101 19.85 -6.48 8.84
CA PRO A 101 18.91 -7.16 7.94
C PRO A 101 17.52 -7.33 8.55
N SER A 102 16.48 -7.43 7.72
CA SER A 102 15.10 -7.64 8.18
C SER A 102 14.91 -9.07 8.65
N ALA A 103 15.43 -10.01 7.86
CA ALA A 103 15.50 -11.43 8.17
C ALA A 103 16.92 -11.93 7.85
N GLY A 104 17.22 -13.16 8.28
CA GLY A 104 18.48 -13.80 7.92
C GLY A 104 19.73 -13.02 8.36
N SER A 105 20.78 -13.07 7.54
CA SER A 105 22.08 -12.46 7.80
C SER A 105 22.45 -11.38 6.79
N PHE A 106 21.80 -11.31 5.63
CA PHE A 106 22.15 -10.40 4.55
C PHE A 106 20.94 -9.59 4.08
N HIS A 107 21.22 -8.41 3.54
CA HIS A 107 20.23 -7.60 2.82
C HIS A 107 20.94 -6.76 1.75
N MET A 108 20.19 -6.05 0.91
CA MET A 108 20.76 -5.06 -0.01
C MET A 108 20.71 -3.66 0.61
N ILE A 109 21.79 -2.90 0.46
CA ILE A 109 21.85 -1.45 0.77
C ILE A 109 22.16 -0.68 -0.51
N MET A 110 21.49 0.46 -0.68
CA MET A 110 21.78 1.51 -1.65
C MET A 110 22.09 2.81 -0.91
N ASP A 111 23.29 3.35 -1.11
CA ASP A 111 23.77 4.54 -0.42
C ASP A 111 24.88 5.25 -1.20
N ASP A 112 25.44 6.32 -0.62
CA ASP A 112 26.61 7.00 -1.15
C ASP A 112 27.92 6.63 -0.40
N ARG A 113 29.05 6.65 -1.11
CA ARG A 113 30.39 6.34 -0.55
C ARG A 113 31.00 7.52 0.20
N VAL A 114 30.61 8.75 -0.10
CA VAL A 114 31.25 9.98 0.35
C VAL A 114 30.17 10.93 0.92
N ASN A 115 30.05 10.93 2.24
CA ASN A 115 29.08 11.77 2.94
C ASN A 115 29.20 13.26 2.59
N GLY A 116 28.09 13.87 2.18
CA GLY A 116 28.01 15.28 1.79
C GLY A 116 28.77 15.59 0.50
N GLY A 117 29.04 14.56 -0.31
CA GLY A 117 29.71 14.63 -1.59
C GLY A 117 28.77 15.00 -2.73
N ALA A 118 29.07 14.46 -3.92
CA ALA A 118 28.22 14.61 -5.09
C ALA A 118 27.07 13.58 -5.05
N TYR A 119 25.91 13.98 -5.51
CA TYR A 119 24.75 13.07 -5.58
C TYR A 119 25.02 11.87 -6.50
N GLY A 120 24.76 10.68 -5.98
CA GLY A 120 24.80 9.40 -6.67
C GLY A 120 23.39 8.85 -6.89
N GLN A 121 23.16 8.24 -8.05
CA GLN A 121 21.96 7.44 -8.33
C GLN A 121 22.33 5.97 -8.26
N ASN A 122 21.61 5.20 -7.48
CA ASN A 122 21.73 3.75 -7.37
C ASN A 122 20.52 3.08 -8.02
N GLU A 123 20.76 2.08 -8.86
CA GLU A 123 19.73 1.30 -9.55
C GLU A 123 20.01 -0.20 -9.37
N ALA A 124 19.09 -0.94 -8.76
CA ALA A 124 19.09 -2.41 -8.81
C ALA A 124 17.89 -2.90 -9.61
N LEU A 125 18.17 -3.69 -10.65
CA LEU A 125 17.22 -4.13 -11.66
C LEU A 125 17.01 -5.63 -11.50
N LEU A 126 15.79 -6.02 -11.13
CA LEU A 126 15.31 -7.41 -11.11
C LEU A 126 14.63 -7.72 -12.44
N HIS A 127 15.17 -8.70 -13.16
CA HIS A 127 14.70 -9.18 -14.46
C HIS A 127 13.74 -10.35 -14.24
N LEU A 128 12.52 -10.31 -14.81
CA LEU A 128 11.45 -11.29 -14.60
C LEU A 128 10.75 -11.69 -15.90
N ASN A 129 10.49 -12.99 -16.08
CA ASN A 129 9.61 -13.44 -17.15
C ASN A 129 8.17 -13.41 -16.63
N LEU A 130 7.40 -12.39 -17.04
CA LEU A 130 5.99 -12.22 -16.68
C LEU A 130 5.05 -12.51 -17.86
N ALA A 131 5.54 -13.13 -18.93
CA ALA A 131 4.74 -13.38 -20.12
C ALA A 131 3.58 -14.35 -19.81
N GLY A 132 2.35 -13.89 -20.02
CA GLY A 132 1.15 -14.70 -19.82
C GLY A 132 0.63 -14.70 -18.38
N GLU A 133 1.31 -14.03 -17.46
CA GLU A 133 0.78 -13.74 -16.13
C GLU A 133 -0.34 -12.71 -16.21
N THR A 134 -1.32 -12.84 -15.32
CA THR A 134 -2.47 -11.92 -15.25
C THR A 134 -2.68 -11.32 -13.86
N GLN A 135 -2.11 -11.91 -12.81
CA GLN A 135 -2.12 -11.37 -11.44
C GLN A 135 -0.74 -11.57 -10.83
N VAL A 136 -0.02 -10.49 -10.56
CA VAL A 136 1.35 -10.51 -10.05
C VAL A 136 1.46 -9.53 -8.89
N THR A 137 1.92 -10.04 -7.75
CA THR A 137 2.28 -9.18 -6.61
C THR A 137 3.78 -9.17 -6.42
N LEU A 138 4.31 -7.98 -6.19
CA LEU A 138 5.67 -7.71 -5.73
C LEU A 138 5.58 -7.28 -4.26
N SER A 139 6.25 -8.01 -3.37
CA SER A 139 6.40 -7.63 -1.98
C SER A 139 7.87 -7.57 -1.56
N PHE A 140 8.19 -6.69 -0.62
CA PHE A 140 9.52 -6.52 -0.07
C PHE A 140 9.51 -5.82 1.29
N GLN A 141 10.61 -5.95 2.03
CA GLN A 141 10.92 -5.12 3.18
C GLN A 141 11.81 -3.96 2.72
N TRP A 142 11.45 -2.74 3.09
CA TRP A 142 12.24 -1.54 2.81
C TRP A 142 12.51 -0.78 4.11
N LYS A 143 13.70 -0.21 4.21
CA LYS A 143 14.10 0.62 5.34
C LYS A 143 14.90 1.80 4.85
N GLU A 144 14.54 2.98 5.32
CA GLU A 144 15.32 4.21 5.13
C GLU A 144 16.17 4.49 6.38
N PHE A 145 17.32 5.14 6.18
CA PHE A 145 18.30 5.43 7.24
C PHE A 145 18.30 6.89 7.71
N GLY A 146 17.41 7.73 7.19
CA GLY A 146 17.40 9.19 7.36
C GLY A 146 17.39 9.99 6.07
N ASP A 147 17.20 9.29 4.94
CA ASP A 147 17.28 9.80 3.57
C ASP A 147 16.23 10.88 3.26
N GLU A 148 16.68 11.94 2.60
CA GLU A 148 15.80 12.99 2.13
C GLU A 148 14.97 12.53 0.93
N THR A 149 13.71 12.93 0.86
CA THR A 149 12.85 12.48 -0.24
C THR A 149 13.20 13.18 -1.54
N HIS A 150 13.69 12.43 -2.51
CA HIS A 150 13.96 12.90 -3.86
C HIS A 150 12.95 12.36 -4.89
N PRO A 151 12.64 13.12 -5.95
CA PRO A 151 11.77 12.65 -7.05
C PRO A 151 12.23 11.34 -7.70
N GLN A 152 13.51 11.02 -7.60
CA GLN A 152 14.15 9.83 -8.14
C GLN A 152 13.89 8.57 -7.31
N ASP A 153 13.55 8.69 -6.04
CA ASP A 153 13.46 7.55 -5.11
C ASP A 153 12.19 6.75 -5.35
N GLY A 154 12.32 5.48 -5.71
CA GLY A 154 11.14 4.70 -6.03
C GLY A 154 11.37 3.34 -6.66
N VAL A 155 10.23 2.74 -6.99
CA VAL A 155 10.15 1.54 -7.83
C VAL A 155 9.67 1.93 -9.21
N TYR A 156 10.35 1.41 -10.22
CA TYR A 156 10.10 1.68 -11.63
C TYR A 156 9.93 0.38 -12.40
N PHE A 157 9.06 0.39 -13.40
CA PHE A 157 8.82 -0.76 -14.27
C PHE A 157 9.28 -0.49 -15.70
N SER A 158 9.73 -1.55 -16.36
CA SER A 158 10.07 -1.58 -17.77
C SER A 158 9.51 -2.85 -18.39
N SER A 159 8.72 -2.71 -19.44
CA SER A 159 8.20 -3.83 -20.24
C SER A 159 9.09 -4.20 -21.44
N ASN A 160 10.21 -3.50 -21.66
CA ASN A 160 11.05 -3.60 -22.85
C ASN A 160 12.52 -3.94 -22.56
N GLY A 161 12.77 -4.76 -21.54
CA GLY A 161 14.12 -5.24 -21.22
C GLY A 161 15.05 -4.20 -20.60
N GLY A 162 14.50 -3.10 -20.06
CA GLY A 162 15.24 -2.03 -19.40
C GLY A 162 15.59 -0.85 -20.32
N ALA A 163 15.03 -0.78 -21.53
CA ALA A 163 15.30 0.32 -22.45
C ALA A 163 14.62 1.64 -22.03
N SER A 164 13.49 1.58 -21.34
CA SER A 164 12.81 2.73 -20.75
C SER A 164 12.06 2.35 -19.48
N PHE A 165 12.02 3.23 -18.50
CA PHE A 165 11.38 3.00 -17.21
C PHE A 165 10.28 4.02 -16.92
N THR A 166 9.20 3.55 -16.30
CA THR A 166 8.13 4.39 -15.73
C THR A 166 8.11 4.21 -14.22
N LYS A 167 8.10 5.31 -13.45
CA LYS A 167 7.95 5.25 -11.98
C LYS A 167 6.52 4.82 -11.65
N VAL A 168 6.38 3.84 -10.74
CA VAL A 168 5.07 3.30 -10.34
C VAL A 168 4.82 3.40 -8.84
N HIS A 169 5.88 3.60 -8.04
CA HIS A 169 5.77 3.76 -6.60
C HIS A 169 6.87 4.69 -6.09
N ASP A 170 6.51 5.63 -5.22
CA ASP A 170 7.45 6.53 -4.54
C ASP A 170 7.97 5.90 -3.26
N LEU A 171 9.29 5.98 -3.02
CA LEU A 171 9.90 5.58 -1.75
C LEU A 171 10.26 6.83 -0.95
N ASN A 172 9.25 7.45 -0.34
CA ASN A 172 9.39 8.76 0.33
C ASN A 172 9.95 8.60 1.75
N GLY A 173 11.26 8.50 1.90
CA GLY A 173 11.93 8.26 3.20
C GLY A 173 11.40 9.12 4.35
N GLN A 174 11.28 10.43 4.15
CA GLN A 174 10.84 11.40 5.15
C GLN A 174 9.40 11.22 5.65
N SER A 175 8.59 10.40 4.97
CA SER A 175 7.22 10.08 5.40
C SER A 175 7.17 8.91 6.40
N PHE A 176 8.29 8.23 6.65
CA PHE A 176 8.38 7.05 7.50
C PHE A 176 9.27 7.30 8.72
N THR A 177 9.31 6.32 9.61
CA THR A 177 10.19 6.37 10.78
C THR A 177 11.56 5.79 10.42
N ASN A 178 12.60 6.60 10.57
CA ASN A 178 13.96 6.21 10.25
C ASN A 178 14.38 4.92 10.95
N ASN A 179 15.22 4.14 10.27
CA ASN A 179 15.80 2.90 10.75
C ASN A 179 14.77 1.81 11.12
N THR A 180 13.55 1.89 10.57
CA THR A 180 12.48 0.90 10.80
C THR A 180 12.12 0.21 9.49
N TRP A 181 12.13 -1.12 9.47
CA TRP A 181 11.66 -1.91 8.33
C TRP A 181 10.16 -1.73 8.12
N GLN A 182 9.77 -1.46 6.88
CA GLN A 182 8.42 -1.33 6.39
C GLN A 182 8.15 -2.45 5.39
N ALA A 183 7.02 -3.12 5.51
CA ALA A 183 6.51 -4.00 4.47
C ALA A 183 5.91 -3.15 3.34
N VAL A 184 6.30 -3.44 2.10
CA VAL A 184 5.72 -2.84 0.90
C VAL A 184 5.16 -3.96 0.05
N ASP A 185 3.86 -3.86 -0.27
CA ASP A 185 3.12 -4.79 -1.11
C ASP A 185 2.53 -4.03 -2.28
N LEU A 186 2.94 -4.39 -3.50
CA LEU A 186 2.54 -3.75 -4.75
C LEU A 186 1.79 -4.74 -5.63
N ASP A 187 0.60 -4.34 -6.08
CA ASP A 187 -0.10 -4.98 -7.20
C ASP A 187 0.63 -4.61 -8.50
N LEU A 188 1.56 -5.47 -8.92
CA LEU A 188 2.47 -5.20 -10.02
C LEU A 188 1.71 -5.15 -11.35
N ASP A 189 0.71 -6.01 -11.55
CA ASP A 189 -0.07 -6.02 -12.78
C ASP A 189 -0.97 -4.80 -12.90
N ALA A 190 -1.63 -4.37 -11.81
CA ALA A 190 -2.41 -3.13 -11.81
C ALA A 190 -1.53 -1.91 -12.07
N LEU A 191 -0.40 -1.78 -11.36
CA LEU A 191 0.55 -0.67 -11.57
C LEU A 191 1.15 -0.67 -12.98
N SER A 192 1.38 -1.86 -13.56
CA SER A 192 1.83 -1.96 -14.95
C SER A 192 0.75 -1.48 -15.92
N SER A 193 -0.49 -1.90 -15.72
CA SER A 193 -1.65 -1.48 -16.53
C SER A 193 -1.85 0.04 -16.49
N ASP A 194 -1.82 0.64 -15.29
CA ASP A 194 -1.97 2.09 -15.09
C ASP A 194 -0.82 2.88 -15.75
N ALA A 195 0.38 2.31 -15.74
CA ALA A 195 1.54 2.87 -16.44
C ALA A 195 1.55 2.62 -17.96
N GLY A 196 0.55 1.92 -18.51
CA GLY A 196 0.48 1.55 -19.93
C GLY A 196 1.52 0.52 -20.35
N LEU A 197 2.00 -0.30 -19.41
CA LEU A 197 3.04 -1.32 -19.61
C LEU A 197 2.41 -2.72 -19.63
N ALA A 198 2.74 -3.50 -20.66
CA ALA A 198 2.38 -4.92 -20.68
C ALA A 198 3.34 -5.75 -19.82
N LEU A 199 2.81 -6.83 -19.23
CA LEU A 199 3.65 -7.88 -18.66
C LEU A 199 4.30 -8.67 -19.79
N THR A 200 5.64 -8.66 -19.85
CA THR A 200 6.42 -9.29 -20.92
C THR A 200 7.39 -10.31 -20.37
N GLY A 201 7.95 -11.14 -21.26
CA GLY A 201 9.02 -12.06 -20.89
C GLY A 201 10.38 -11.40 -20.67
N SER A 202 10.43 -10.08 -20.79
CA SER A 202 11.60 -9.25 -20.55
C SER A 202 11.28 -8.10 -19.60
N PHE A 203 10.40 -8.32 -18.62
CA PHE A 203 9.98 -7.29 -17.68
C PHE A 203 11.10 -7.01 -16.66
N VAL A 204 11.26 -5.75 -16.27
CA VAL A 204 12.28 -5.33 -15.30
C VAL A 204 11.64 -4.45 -14.23
N VAL A 205 11.82 -4.84 -12.97
CA VAL A 205 11.54 -4.04 -11.79
C VAL A 205 12.83 -3.37 -11.36
N LYS A 206 12.85 -2.04 -11.28
CA LYS A 206 14.01 -1.26 -10.84
C LYS A 206 13.70 -0.62 -9.49
N PHE A 207 14.56 -0.88 -8.51
CA PHE A 207 14.62 -0.17 -7.24
C PHE A 207 15.67 0.92 -7.38
N GLN A 208 15.32 2.16 -7.03
CA GLN A 208 16.20 3.30 -7.23
C GLN A 208 16.25 4.20 -5.99
N GLN A 209 17.46 4.65 -5.67
CA GLN A 209 17.77 5.62 -4.61
C GLN A 209 18.69 6.72 -5.17
N PHE A 210 18.50 7.96 -4.74
CA PHE A 210 19.32 9.10 -5.14
C PHE A 210 19.66 9.98 -3.93
N ASP A 211 20.93 10.00 -3.53
CA ASP A 211 21.39 10.93 -2.49
C ASP A 211 22.93 11.07 -2.48
N ASN A 212 23.49 11.80 -1.52
CA ASN A 212 24.93 12.03 -1.32
C ASN A 212 25.42 11.68 0.10
N TYR A 213 24.71 10.81 0.83
CA TYR A 213 25.15 10.29 2.14
C TYR A 213 25.11 8.76 2.22
N GLY A 214 25.95 8.20 3.10
CA GLY A 214 26.08 6.75 3.30
C GLY A 214 25.16 6.18 4.39
N ALA A 215 24.95 4.85 4.33
CA ALA A 215 24.06 4.01 5.16
C ALA A 215 24.23 4.09 6.68
N THR A 216 25.26 4.79 7.17
CA THR A 216 25.36 5.05 8.62
C THR A 216 24.35 6.11 9.07
N THR A 217 23.92 6.99 8.17
CA THR A 217 23.00 8.10 8.47
C THR A 217 21.90 8.29 7.43
N ASP A 218 22.00 7.65 6.26
CA ASP A 218 21.22 7.98 5.07
C ASP A 218 21.22 6.83 4.05
N GLY A 219 20.28 6.77 3.10
CA GLY A 219 20.16 5.72 2.10
C GLY A 219 19.04 4.71 2.39
N PHE A 220 18.93 3.70 1.53
CA PHE A 220 17.91 2.66 1.60
C PHE A 220 18.50 1.27 1.82
N ALA A 221 17.71 0.42 2.46
CA ALA A 221 17.91 -1.02 2.48
C ALA A 221 16.65 -1.75 1.99
N PHE A 222 16.87 -2.88 1.33
CA PHE A 222 15.85 -3.76 0.80
C PHE A 222 16.15 -5.20 1.21
N ASP A 223 15.11 -5.94 1.59
CA ASP A 223 15.21 -7.33 2.02
C ASP A 223 13.91 -8.10 1.71
N GLU A 224 13.94 -9.42 1.79
CA GLU A 224 12.78 -10.32 1.61
C GLU A 224 11.95 -9.99 0.35
N ILE A 225 12.62 -9.82 -0.80
CA ILE A 225 11.94 -9.58 -2.08
C ILE A 225 11.19 -10.84 -2.50
N SER A 226 9.92 -10.70 -2.87
CA SER A 226 9.08 -11.78 -3.36
C SER A 226 8.21 -11.32 -4.53
N VAL A 227 8.15 -12.12 -5.59
CA VAL A 227 7.26 -11.92 -6.73
C VAL A 227 6.48 -13.19 -6.97
N THR A 228 5.16 -13.11 -6.95
CA THR A 228 4.29 -14.29 -7.05
C THR A 228 3.15 -14.10 -8.05
N SER A 229 2.87 -15.17 -8.79
CA SER A 229 1.75 -15.28 -9.74
C SER A 229 0.48 -15.76 -9.04
N GLY A 230 -0.69 -15.31 -9.50
CA GLY A 230 -1.98 -15.74 -8.95
C GLY A 230 -2.23 -15.21 -7.53
N GLY A 231 -1.40 -14.27 -7.10
CA GLY A 231 -1.31 -13.77 -5.75
C GLY A 231 -1.44 -12.27 -5.70
N GLY A 232 -2.31 -11.66 -6.52
CA GLY A 232 -2.84 -10.35 -6.19
C GLY A 232 -3.32 -10.42 -4.75
N THR A 233 -2.55 -9.92 -3.80
CA THR A 233 -3.03 -9.69 -2.44
C THR A 233 -3.94 -8.47 -2.47
N GLY A 234 -4.97 -8.52 -3.33
CA GLY A 234 -6.17 -7.74 -3.14
C GLY A 234 -6.60 -8.02 -1.72
N ASN A 235 -6.83 -6.94 -0.97
CA ASN A 235 -7.27 -7.02 0.41
C ASN A 235 -8.31 -8.15 0.54
N THR A 236 -8.04 -9.20 1.32
CA THR A 236 -8.91 -10.39 1.39
C THR A 236 -10.32 -10.06 1.87
N ASP A 237 -10.50 -8.84 2.41
CA ASP A 237 -11.78 -8.27 2.79
C ASP A 237 -12.58 -7.69 1.61
N TYR A 238 -12.01 -7.62 0.40
CA TYR A 238 -12.60 -7.06 -0.82
C TYR A 238 -12.75 -8.15 -1.88
N ALA A 239 -13.89 -8.15 -2.58
CA ALA A 239 -14.14 -9.12 -3.65
C ALA A 239 -13.46 -8.69 -4.95
N SER A 240 -12.72 -9.58 -5.58
CA SER A 240 -12.24 -9.36 -6.94
C SER A 240 -13.39 -9.39 -7.95
N LEU A 241 -13.21 -8.66 -9.06
CA LEU A 241 -14.15 -8.71 -10.18
C LEU A 241 -13.85 -9.88 -11.13
N PRO A 242 -14.88 -10.50 -11.73
CA PRO A 242 -16.31 -10.23 -11.55
C PRO A 242 -16.84 -10.81 -10.23
N TYR A 243 -17.56 -10.00 -9.48
CA TYR A 243 -18.30 -10.43 -8.29
C TYR A 243 -19.78 -10.60 -8.61
N SER A 244 -20.39 -11.67 -8.12
CA SER A 244 -21.85 -11.85 -8.18
C SER A 244 -22.35 -12.64 -6.99
N THR A 245 -23.53 -12.28 -6.50
CA THR A 245 -24.23 -13.03 -5.46
C THR A 245 -25.73 -13.01 -5.69
N GLY A 246 -26.36 -14.17 -5.51
CA GLY A 246 -27.81 -14.32 -5.33
C GLY A 246 -28.20 -14.58 -3.87
N PHE A 247 -27.24 -14.57 -2.95
CA PHE A 247 -27.42 -14.91 -1.53
C PHE A 247 -27.96 -16.34 -1.28
N GLU A 248 -27.78 -17.25 -2.24
CA GLU A 248 -28.39 -18.60 -2.22
C GLU A 248 -27.84 -19.53 -1.12
N THR A 249 -26.79 -19.11 -0.42
CA THR A 249 -26.30 -19.77 0.80
C THR A 249 -27.13 -19.44 2.03
N GLY A 250 -28.08 -18.50 1.93
CA GLY A 250 -28.88 -18.01 3.05
C GLY A 250 -28.16 -17.00 3.94
N THR A 251 -26.96 -16.56 3.57
CA THR A 251 -26.16 -15.55 4.27
C THR A 251 -25.45 -14.64 3.27
N VAL A 252 -24.95 -13.49 3.75
CA VAL A 252 -23.92 -12.74 3.00
C VAL A 252 -22.57 -13.43 3.13
N ASP A 253 -21.65 -13.18 2.19
CA ASP A 253 -20.26 -13.62 2.28
C ASP A 253 -19.38 -12.57 2.99
N GLN A 254 -18.08 -12.83 3.10
CA GLN A 254 -17.11 -12.00 3.82
C GLN A 254 -16.91 -10.58 3.26
N TYR A 255 -17.40 -10.31 2.05
CA TYR A 255 -17.22 -9.04 1.36
C TYR A 255 -18.30 -8.01 1.73
N TRP A 256 -19.32 -8.41 2.49
CA TRP A 256 -20.38 -7.54 2.98
C TRP A 256 -20.16 -7.12 4.44
N GLU A 257 -20.33 -5.83 4.70
CA GLU A 257 -20.52 -5.27 6.04
C GLU A 257 -21.98 -4.81 6.19
N LEU A 258 -22.66 -5.27 7.23
CA LEU A 258 -24.06 -4.94 7.52
C LEU A 258 -24.13 -4.04 8.75
N ILE A 259 -24.77 -2.88 8.61
CA ILE A 259 -24.94 -1.90 9.68
C ILE A 259 -26.43 -1.62 9.83
N GLU A 260 -26.97 -2.00 10.98
CA GLU A 260 -28.38 -1.79 11.31
C GLU A 260 -28.53 -0.55 12.18
N GLY A 261 -29.52 0.28 11.87
CA GLY A 261 -29.90 1.43 12.70
C GLY A 261 -30.59 0.99 14.00
N VAL A 262 -31.11 1.96 14.76
CA VAL A 262 -31.68 1.75 16.11
C VAL A 262 -32.76 0.66 16.14
N GLU A 263 -33.58 0.59 15.10
CA GLU A 263 -34.64 -0.42 14.93
C GLU A 263 -34.43 -1.20 13.63
N GLY A 264 -33.20 -1.23 13.12
CA GLY A 264 -32.85 -1.80 11.84
C GLY A 264 -32.90 -3.32 11.80
N ARG A 265 -33.13 -3.87 10.61
CA ARG A 265 -32.93 -5.28 10.30
C ARG A 265 -32.44 -5.42 8.87
N ILE A 266 -31.33 -6.13 8.70
CA ILE A 266 -30.80 -6.55 7.42
C ILE A 266 -30.68 -8.08 7.44
N GLN A 267 -31.35 -8.75 6.51
CA GLN A 267 -31.41 -10.22 6.51
C GLN A 267 -31.47 -10.81 5.10
N VAL A 268 -30.79 -11.93 4.90
CA VAL A 268 -31.00 -12.79 3.75
C VAL A 268 -32.20 -13.69 4.03
N THR A 269 -33.21 -13.63 3.18
CA THR A 269 -34.51 -14.26 3.45
C THR A 269 -35.16 -14.81 2.17
N THR A 270 -36.10 -15.73 2.36
CA THR A 270 -36.97 -16.26 1.31
C THR A 270 -38.32 -15.52 1.23
N ALA A 271 -38.57 -14.62 2.19
CA ALA A 271 -39.80 -13.84 2.26
C ALA A 271 -39.95 -12.89 1.06
N ASN A 272 -41.14 -12.30 0.91
CA ASN A 272 -41.41 -11.24 -0.05
C ASN A 272 -41.15 -11.58 -1.53
N ALA A 273 -40.94 -12.84 -1.92
CA ALA A 273 -40.69 -13.29 -3.29
C ALA A 273 -39.39 -12.74 -3.92
N PRO A 274 -38.25 -13.46 -3.77
CA PRO A 274 -36.98 -13.18 -4.44
C PRO A 274 -37.12 -12.95 -5.95
N SER A 275 -36.21 -12.18 -6.55
CA SER A 275 -36.25 -11.88 -7.99
C SER A 275 -35.87 -13.10 -8.87
N SER A 276 -35.05 -13.97 -8.30
CA SER A 276 -34.53 -15.22 -8.84
C SER A 276 -34.07 -16.07 -7.66
N GLY A 277 -33.99 -17.39 -7.83
CA GLY A 277 -33.51 -18.28 -6.77
C GLY A 277 -34.44 -18.32 -5.54
N LEU A 278 -33.89 -18.70 -4.39
CA LEU A 278 -34.63 -18.86 -3.13
C LEU A 278 -34.43 -17.70 -2.18
N PHE A 279 -33.36 -16.92 -2.31
CA PHE A 279 -32.96 -15.92 -1.33
C PHE A 279 -32.80 -14.52 -1.93
N HIS A 280 -32.95 -13.52 -1.09
CA HIS A 280 -32.56 -12.13 -1.37
C HIS A 280 -32.23 -11.40 -0.07
N LEU A 281 -31.55 -10.26 -0.17
CA LEU A 281 -31.34 -9.36 0.96
C LEU A 281 -32.57 -8.45 1.16
N THR A 282 -33.05 -8.32 2.40
CA THR A 282 -34.04 -7.34 2.83
C THR A 282 -33.39 -6.40 3.84
N MET A 283 -33.70 -5.12 3.74
CA MET A 283 -33.39 -4.11 4.74
C MET A 283 -34.70 -3.45 5.15
N ASP A 284 -35.04 -3.46 6.43
CA ASP A 284 -36.28 -2.88 6.95
C ASP A 284 -36.16 -2.41 8.40
N ASP A 285 -37.23 -1.75 8.87
CA ASP A 285 -37.44 -1.48 10.28
C ASP A 285 -38.08 -2.72 10.94
N ALA A 286 -37.43 -3.23 11.98
CA ALA A 286 -37.89 -4.39 12.72
C ALA A 286 -39.13 -4.11 13.59
N VAL A 287 -39.41 -2.84 13.88
CA VAL A 287 -40.44 -2.38 14.82
C VAL A 287 -41.45 -1.48 14.11
N ASN A 288 -42.68 -1.98 13.94
CA ASN A 288 -43.73 -1.20 13.29
C ASN A 288 -44.09 0.07 14.07
N GLY A 289 -44.01 1.23 13.42
CA GLY A 289 -44.43 2.52 13.96
C GLY A 289 -43.51 3.08 15.04
N GLY A 290 -42.26 2.60 15.09
CA GLY A 290 -41.23 3.09 16.00
C GLY A 290 -40.41 4.24 15.41
N SER A 291 -39.13 4.25 15.73
CA SER A 291 -38.17 5.28 15.30
C SER A 291 -37.63 4.97 13.92
N PHE A 292 -37.37 6.01 13.11
CA PHE A 292 -36.68 5.80 11.83
C PHE A 292 -35.36 5.05 12.01
N SER A 293 -35.13 4.07 11.14
CA SER A 293 -33.89 3.31 11.10
C SER A 293 -33.19 3.49 9.76
N GLN A 294 -31.89 3.80 9.80
CA GLN A 294 -31.03 3.81 8.63
C GLN A 294 -30.23 2.50 8.61
N ASN A 295 -30.42 1.71 7.57
CA ASN A 295 -29.75 0.43 7.35
C ASN A 295 -28.76 0.55 6.19
N GLU A 296 -27.57 -0.02 6.32
CA GLU A 296 -26.54 -0.02 5.29
C GLU A 296 -26.02 -1.43 5.05
N ALA A 297 -26.02 -1.90 3.80
CA ALA A 297 -25.26 -3.07 3.39
C ALA A 297 -24.16 -2.63 2.44
N ARG A 298 -22.93 -2.70 2.91
CA ARG A 298 -21.73 -2.21 2.22
C ARG A 298 -21.00 -3.38 1.59
N LEU A 299 -20.89 -3.38 0.27
CA LEU A 299 -20.13 -4.37 -0.49
C LEU A 299 -18.72 -3.82 -0.77
N LYS A 300 -17.70 -4.55 -0.31
CA LYS A 300 -16.28 -4.24 -0.54
C LYS A 300 -15.83 -4.89 -1.84
N LEU A 301 -15.46 -4.09 -2.84
CA LEU A 301 -15.00 -4.56 -4.15
C LEU A 301 -13.58 -4.09 -4.42
N ASP A 302 -12.71 -5.01 -4.77
CA ASP A 302 -11.41 -4.68 -5.34
C ASP A 302 -11.62 -4.34 -6.81
N LEU A 303 -11.64 -3.04 -7.09
CA LEU A 303 -11.83 -2.51 -8.43
C LEU A 303 -10.50 -2.34 -9.18
N GLY A 304 -9.34 -2.51 -8.53
CA GLY A 304 -8.01 -2.40 -9.13
C GLY A 304 -7.87 -1.30 -10.19
N SER A 305 -7.36 -1.67 -11.36
CA SER A 305 -7.28 -0.85 -12.59
C SER A 305 -8.45 -1.12 -13.57
N VAL A 306 -9.56 -1.67 -13.08
CA VAL A 306 -10.71 -2.00 -13.93
C VAL A 306 -11.30 -0.71 -14.51
N SER A 307 -11.03 -0.49 -15.80
CA SER A 307 -11.79 0.47 -16.60
C SER A 307 -13.15 -0.14 -16.94
N GLN A 308 -14.23 0.60 -16.72
CA GLN A 308 -15.63 0.26 -17.01
C GLN A 308 -16.27 -0.73 -16.03
N ALA A 309 -16.14 -0.46 -14.73
CA ALA A 309 -16.83 -1.25 -13.73
C ALA A 309 -18.34 -0.95 -13.73
N THR A 310 -19.16 -1.94 -14.06
CA THR A 310 -20.63 -1.81 -14.04
C THR A 310 -21.23 -2.56 -12.86
N LEU A 311 -21.97 -1.85 -12.00
CA LEU A 311 -22.81 -2.46 -10.96
C LEU A 311 -24.21 -2.71 -11.52
N SER A 312 -24.64 -3.97 -11.54
CA SER A 312 -26.01 -4.34 -11.94
C SER A 312 -26.69 -5.19 -10.88
N PHE A 313 -27.89 -4.80 -10.45
CA PHE A 313 -28.66 -5.51 -9.42
C PHE A 313 -30.18 -5.38 -9.64
N ARG A 314 -30.94 -6.24 -8.96
CA ARG A 314 -32.40 -6.19 -8.92
C ARG A 314 -32.84 -5.54 -7.61
N TRP A 315 -33.72 -4.55 -7.69
CA TRP A 315 -34.25 -3.84 -6.54
C TRP A 315 -35.77 -3.73 -6.60
N LYS A 316 -36.41 -3.77 -5.44
CA LYS A 316 -37.80 -3.38 -5.26
C LYS A 316 -37.95 -2.78 -3.88
N HIS A 317 -38.98 -1.97 -3.73
CA HIS A 317 -39.46 -1.53 -2.42
C HIS A 317 -40.73 -2.29 -2.02
N ILE A 318 -41.00 -2.31 -0.71
CA ILE A 318 -42.15 -2.98 -0.11
C ILE A 318 -43.03 -1.91 0.53
N ASN A 319 -43.79 -1.20 -0.31
CA ASN A 319 -44.63 -0.05 0.10
C ASN A 319 -43.86 1.05 0.84
N ASP A 320 -42.57 1.18 0.54
CA ASP A 320 -41.71 2.17 1.18
C ASP A 320 -42.04 3.57 0.66
N GLU A 321 -41.92 4.58 1.52
CA GLU A 321 -42.01 5.96 1.13
C GLU A 321 -40.74 6.40 0.36
N THR A 322 -40.43 7.69 0.31
CA THR A 322 -39.21 8.18 -0.33
C THR A 322 -38.51 9.13 0.59
N HIS A 323 -37.27 8.81 0.90
CA HIS A 323 -36.42 9.59 1.78
C HIS A 323 -35.14 10.00 1.04
N PRO A 324 -34.59 11.20 1.32
CA PRO A 324 -33.30 11.62 0.78
C PRO A 324 -32.12 10.70 1.12
N GLN A 325 -32.30 9.76 2.05
CA GLN A 325 -31.31 8.78 2.45
C GLN A 325 -31.33 7.52 1.56
N ASP A 326 -32.40 7.28 0.80
CA ASP A 326 -32.55 6.06 0.01
C ASP A 326 -31.68 6.13 -1.25
N GLY A 327 -30.78 5.16 -1.44
CA GLY A 327 -29.91 5.20 -2.61
C GLY A 327 -28.79 4.18 -2.65
N VAL A 328 -28.02 4.26 -3.73
CA VAL A 328 -26.70 3.63 -3.86
C VAL A 328 -25.66 4.71 -3.63
N PHE A 329 -24.68 4.37 -2.81
CA PHE A 329 -23.58 5.24 -2.43
C PHE A 329 -22.25 4.53 -2.71
N ILE A 330 -21.22 5.31 -3.02
CA ILE A 330 -19.86 4.81 -3.22
C ILE A 330 -18.89 5.46 -2.24
N SER A 331 -17.83 4.73 -1.91
CA SER A 331 -16.71 5.21 -1.14
C SER A 331 -15.41 4.79 -1.81
N SER A 332 -14.49 5.73 -1.95
CA SER A 332 -13.11 5.48 -2.43
C SER A 332 -12.08 5.56 -1.29
N ASN A 333 -12.52 5.68 -0.04
CA ASN A 333 -11.65 5.84 1.14
C ASN A 333 -11.96 4.83 2.25
N GLY A 334 -12.23 3.58 1.84
CA GLY A 334 -12.45 2.46 2.76
C GLY A 334 -13.70 2.60 3.62
N GLY A 335 -14.73 3.32 3.16
CA GLY A 335 -15.98 3.50 3.88
C GLY A 335 -15.98 4.64 4.90
N THR A 336 -14.98 5.53 4.89
CA THR A 336 -14.95 6.69 5.79
C THR A 336 -15.98 7.76 5.39
N THR A 337 -16.13 7.99 4.09
CA THR A 337 -17.16 8.88 3.53
C THR A 337 -17.83 8.24 2.33
N PHE A 338 -19.10 8.59 2.12
CA PHE A 338 -19.92 8.06 1.04
C PHE A 338 -20.53 9.18 0.20
N THR A 339 -20.48 9.03 -1.12
CA THR A 339 -21.15 9.90 -2.09
C THR A 339 -22.34 9.17 -2.67
N LYS A 340 -23.53 9.79 -2.68
CA LYS A 340 -24.70 9.20 -3.33
C LYS A 340 -24.56 9.33 -4.85
N ILE A 341 -24.72 8.22 -5.55
CA ILE A 341 -24.62 8.15 -7.01
C ILE A 341 -25.93 7.77 -7.69
N ARG A 342 -26.89 7.23 -6.92
CA ARG A 342 -28.21 6.87 -7.43
C ARG A 342 -29.27 6.94 -6.33
N ASP A 343 -30.38 7.62 -6.59
CA ASP A 343 -31.56 7.54 -5.74
C ASP A 343 -32.34 6.23 -5.98
N LEU A 344 -32.82 5.62 -4.91
CA LEU A 344 -33.72 4.46 -4.93
C LEU A 344 -35.09 4.85 -4.36
N ASN A 345 -35.81 5.70 -5.10
CA ASN A 345 -37.05 6.32 -4.63
C ASN A 345 -38.25 5.36 -4.67
N GLY A 346 -38.70 4.88 -3.52
CA GLY A 346 -39.89 4.01 -3.41
C GLY A 346 -41.14 4.57 -4.11
N GLY A 347 -41.46 5.84 -3.88
CA GLY A 347 -42.63 6.52 -4.47
C GLY A 347 -42.60 6.69 -5.99
N SER A 348 -41.48 6.40 -6.66
CA SER A 348 -41.33 6.57 -8.12
C SER A 348 -41.61 5.30 -8.94
N THR A 349 -41.72 4.14 -8.29
CA THR A 349 -41.96 2.84 -8.95
C THR A 349 -43.14 2.11 -8.32
N VAL A 350 -43.72 1.14 -9.05
CA VAL A 350 -44.82 0.32 -8.53
C VAL A 350 -44.34 -0.51 -7.32
N PRO A 351 -45.04 -0.47 -6.17
CA PRO A 351 -44.70 -1.28 -5.01
C PRO A 351 -44.62 -2.77 -5.31
N ASN A 352 -43.70 -3.45 -4.63
CA ASN A 352 -43.48 -4.90 -4.68
C ASN A 352 -43.09 -5.43 -6.07
N SER A 353 -42.59 -4.57 -6.96
CA SER A 353 -42.20 -4.92 -8.33
C SER A 353 -40.70 -4.77 -8.56
N TRP A 354 -40.04 -5.86 -8.99
CA TRP A 354 -38.60 -5.89 -9.24
C TRP A 354 -38.18 -5.05 -10.46
N GLN A 355 -37.27 -4.12 -10.23
CA GLN A 355 -36.58 -3.30 -11.22
C GLN A 355 -35.14 -3.81 -11.43
N THR A 356 -34.58 -3.61 -12.63
CA THR A 356 -33.13 -3.74 -12.84
C THR A 356 -32.52 -2.36 -12.72
N ILE A 357 -31.47 -2.25 -11.91
CA ILE A 357 -30.64 -1.07 -11.80
C ILE A 357 -29.28 -1.44 -12.36
N THR A 358 -28.75 -0.59 -13.23
CA THR A 358 -27.40 -0.71 -13.80
C THR A 358 -26.74 0.65 -13.69
N ILE A 359 -25.53 0.68 -13.13
CA ILE A 359 -24.77 1.88 -12.84
C ILE A 359 -23.35 1.67 -13.36
N ASP A 360 -22.86 2.63 -14.13
CA ASP A 360 -21.46 2.73 -14.51
C ASP A 360 -20.70 3.42 -13.36
N LEU A 361 -19.79 2.68 -12.72
CA LEU A 361 -19.03 3.18 -11.58
C LEU A 361 -17.88 4.11 -12.00
N ASP A 362 -17.54 4.18 -13.29
CA ASP A 362 -16.50 5.08 -13.79
C ASP A 362 -16.96 6.55 -13.85
N GLN A 363 -18.27 6.79 -13.85
CA GLN A 363 -18.88 8.12 -14.04
C GLN A 363 -19.36 8.74 -12.72
N ALA A 364 -19.04 8.12 -11.58
CA ALA A 364 -19.76 8.25 -10.32
C ALA A 364 -18.98 9.02 -9.25
#